data_AF-A0A935EGU3-F1
#
_entry.id   AF-A0A935EGU3-F1
#
_cell.length_a   1.000
_cell.length_b   1.000
_cell.length_c   1.000
_cell.angle_alpha   90.00
_cell.angle_beta   90.00
_cell.angle_gamma   90.00
#
_symmetry.space_group_name_H-M   'P 1'
#
loop_
_entity.id
_entity.type
_entity.pdbx_description
1 polymer ?
#
loop_
_entity_poly.entity_id
_entity_poly.type
_entity_poly.pdbx_seq_one_letter_code
_entity_poly.pdbx_strand_id
1 'polypeptide(L)'
;MLLPRHMPHREDIVIEQYYRKMLWAGAYPLLLAAMAGATWVDRIHAHSLRVAAPNGASIVAMQQVSDRLLLLCALVLAAGLLCAWLLSGVARWLVVASVAVFCLEFLMPVIAATLPGGKIYFAMLGPGLRMGVVLVALALSVLAARKAIS
;
A
#
# COMPACT_ATOMS: atom_id res chain seq x y z
N MET A 1 -35.74 37.32 8.67
CA MET A 1 -35.35 36.34 9.72
C MET A 1 -34.12 35.62 9.20
N LEU A 2 -32.93 36.11 9.55
CA LEU A 2 -31.65 35.53 9.11
C LEU A 2 -31.19 34.58 10.21
N LEU A 3 -31.20 33.28 9.92
CA LEU A 3 -30.62 32.26 10.80
C LEU A 3 -29.14 32.58 11.04
N PRO A 4 -28.66 32.57 12.30
CA PRO A 4 -27.24 32.74 12.56
C PRO A 4 -26.49 31.54 11.96
N ARG A 5 -25.61 31.82 11.00
CA ARG A 5 -24.63 30.84 10.52
C ARG A 5 -23.83 30.38 11.74
N HIS A 6 -23.97 29.10 12.10
CA HIS A 6 -23.07 28.42 13.02
C HIS A 6 -21.65 28.58 12.47
N MET A 7 -20.88 29.51 13.03
CA MET A 7 -19.45 29.56 12.81
C MET A 7 -18.87 28.43 13.66
N PRO A 8 -18.19 27.44 13.07
CA PRO A 8 -17.56 26.39 13.85
C PRO A 8 -16.59 27.05 14.83
N HIS A 9 -16.73 26.73 16.11
CA HIS A 9 -15.82 27.26 17.12
C HIS A 9 -14.42 26.73 16.83
N ARG A 10 -13.40 27.52 17.13
CA ARG A 10 -11.99 27.16 16.87
C ARG A 10 -11.60 25.79 17.44
N GLU A 11 -12.29 25.37 18.49
CA GLU A 11 -12.13 24.07 19.14
C GLU A 11 -12.65 22.90 18.28
N ASP A 12 -13.77 23.06 17.59
CA ASP A 12 -14.35 22.05 16.70
C ASP A 12 -13.37 21.72 15.54
N ILE A 13 -12.73 22.75 15.00
CA ILE A 13 -11.77 22.64 13.89
C ILE A 13 -10.53 21.85 14.33
N VAL A 14 -10.07 22.02 15.57
CA VAL A 14 -8.89 21.31 16.11
C VAL A 14 -9.21 19.84 16.38
N ILE A 15 -10.39 19.56 16.95
CA ILE A 15 -10.86 18.19 17.22
C ILE A 15 -11.03 17.42 15.90
N GLU A 16 -11.66 18.03 14.90
CA GLU A 16 -11.85 17.41 13.58
C GLU A 16 -10.50 17.08 12.91
N GLN A 17 -9.52 17.98 12.97
CA GLN A 17 -8.17 17.72 12.44
C GLN A 17 -7.45 16.60 13.19
N TYR A 18 -7.62 16.51 14.51
CA TYR A 18 -7.03 15.44 15.33
C TYR A 18 -7.62 14.07 14.97
N TYR A 19 -8.96 13.96 14.93
CA TYR A 19 -9.64 12.73 14.51
C TYR A 19 -9.25 12.32 13.10
N ARG A 20 -9.17 13.27 12.16
CA ARG A 20 -8.75 13.01 10.78
C ARG A 20 -7.33 12.46 10.71
N LYS A 21 -6.37 13.04 11.45
CA LYS A 21 -4.99 12.52 11.52
C LYS A 21 -4.96 11.10 12.08
N MET A 22 -5.71 10.83 13.14
CA MET A 22 -5.77 9.53 13.80
C MET A 22 -6.39 8.45 12.88
N LEU A 23 -7.43 8.81 12.13
CA LEU A 23 -8.09 7.92 11.16
C LEU A 23 -7.14 7.51 10.03
N TRP A 24 -6.42 8.47 9.43
CA TRP A 24 -5.48 8.20 8.35
C TRP A 24 -4.18 7.52 8.82
N ALA A 25 -3.73 7.81 10.04
CA ALA A 25 -2.61 7.10 10.66
C ALA A 25 -2.92 5.61 10.89
N GLY A 26 -4.18 5.23 11.08
CA GLY A 26 -4.61 3.82 11.15
C GLY A 26 -4.95 3.20 9.79
N ALA A 27 -5.59 3.95 8.90
CA ALA A 27 -6.05 3.42 7.61
C ALA A 27 -4.91 3.04 6.66
N TYR A 28 -3.84 3.84 6.60
CA TYR A 28 -2.69 3.57 5.74
C TYR A 28 -1.96 2.25 6.05
N PRO A 29 -1.55 1.95 7.32
CA PRO A 29 -0.94 0.67 7.65
C PRO A 29 -1.91 -0.52 7.47
N LEU A 30 -3.22 -0.33 7.70
CA LEU A 30 -4.21 -1.37 7.43
C LEU A 30 -4.31 -1.71 5.94
N LEU A 31 -4.27 -0.71 5.05
CA LEU A 31 -4.25 -0.91 3.60
C LEU A 31 -2.97 -1.63 3.15
N LEU A 32 -1.80 -1.27 3.72
CA LEU A 32 -0.55 -1.99 3.46
C LEU A 32 -0.58 -3.44 3.96
N ALA A 33 -1.21 -3.69 5.12
CA ALA A 33 -1.38 -5.05 5.63
C ALA A 33 -2.33 -5.87 4.76
N ALA A 34 -3.42 -5.27 4.27
CA ALA A 34 -4.33 -5.90 3.31
C ALA A 34 -3.60 -6.20 1.99
N MET A 35 -2.75 -5.29 1.50
CA MET A 35 -1.91 -5.50 0.33
C MET A 35 -0.96 -6.68 0.52
N ALA A 36 -0.25 -6.74 1.67
CA ALA A 36 0.64 -7.85 2.00
C ALA A 36 -0.10 -9.20 2.06
N GLY A 37 -1.30 -9.21 2.63
CA GLY A 37 -2.17 -10.39 2.67
C GLY A 37 -2.63 -10.80 1.27
N ALA A 38 -3.07 -9.85 0.44
CA ALA A 38 -3.52 -10.09 -0.91
C ALA A 38 -2.39 -10.63 -1.81
N THR A 39 -1.18 -10.07 -1.73
CA THR A 39 -0.01 -10.56 -2.47
C THR A 39 0.40 -11.96 -2.03
N TRP A 40 0.24 -12.28 -0.75
CA TRP A 40 0.52 -13.63 -0.24
C TRP A 40 -0.49 -14.65 -0.75
N VAL A 41 -1.79 -14.33 -0.68
CA VAL A 41 -2.88 -15.20 -1.16
C VAL A 41 -2.80 -15.42 -2.66
N ASP A 42 -2.49 -14.37 -3.43
CA ASP A 42 -2.25 -14.45 -4.88
C ASP A 42 -1.11 -15.42 -5.20
N ARG A 43 -0.02 -15.39 -4.45
CA ARG A 43 1.10 -16.33 -4.63
C ARG A 43 0.67 -17.78 -4.44
N ILE A 44 -0.11 -18.07 -3.41
CA ILE A 44 -0.62 -19.43 -3.14
C ILE A 44 -1.56 -19.86 -4.27
N HIS A 45 -2.46 -18.98 -4.71
CA HIS A 45 -3.42 -19.27 -5.77
C HIS A 45 -2.75 -19.42 -7.14
N ALA A 46 -1.77 -18.59 -7.48
CA ALA A 46 -1.02 -18.69 -8.72
C ALA A 46 -0.19 -19.98 -8.76
N HIS A 47 0.35 -20.42 -7.62
CA HIS A 47 1.04 -21.70 -7.52
C HIS A 47 0.09 -22.88 -7.72
N SER A 48 -1.08 -22.88 -7.05
CA SER A 48 -2.06 -23.96 -7.18
C SER A 48 -2.66 -24.04 -8.59
N LEU A 49 -2.97 -22.90 -9.23
CA LEU A 49 -3.50 -22.84 -10.60
C LEU A 49 -2.49 -23.36 -11.64
N ARG A 50 -1.19 -23.06 -11.47
CA ARG A 50 -0.14 -23.59 -12.36
C ARG A 50 0.00 -25.11 -12.28
N VAL A 51 -0.28 -25.69 -11.11
CA VAL A 51 -0.22 -27.15 -10.89
C VAL A 51 -1.52 -27.83 -11.36
N ALA A 52 -2.67 -27.17 -11.19
CA ALA A 52 -3.98 -27.80 -11.42
C ALA A 52 -4.54 -27.65 -12.84
N ALA A 53 -4.23 -26.56 -13.58
CA ALA A 53 -4.82 -26.33 -14.90
C ALA A 53 -3.94 -25.45 -15.80
N PRO A 54 -3.17 -26.03 -16.75
CA PRO A 54 -2.34 -25.27 -17.69
C PRO A 54 -3.15 -24.58 -18.82
N ASN A 55 -4.47 -24.50 -18.69
CA ASN A 55 -5.40 -24.15 -19.77
C ASN A 55 -5.79 -22.66 -19.69
N GLY A 56 -6.26 -22.07 -20.80
CA GLY A 56 -6.56 -20.63 -20.94
C GLY A 56 -7.55 -20.01 -19.93
N ALA A 57 -8.32 -20.81 -19.19
CA ALA A 57 -9.16 -20.35 -18.08
C ALA A 57 -8.34 -19.80 -16.89
N SER A 58 -7.12 -20.28 -16.70
CA SER A 58 -6.18 -19.76 -15.68
C SER A 58 -5.76 -18.32 -15.97
N ILE A 59 -5.66 -17.94 -17.25
CA ILE A 59 -5.21 -16.61 -17.69
C ILE A 59 -6.25 -15.54 -17.33
N VAL A 60 -7.54 -15.81 -17.56
CA VAL A 60 -8.63 -14.88 -17.24
C VAL A 60 -8.76 -14.67 -15.72
N ALA A 61 -8.62 -15.74 -14.93
CA ALA A 61 -8.65 -15.67 -13.47
C ALA A 61 -7.46 -14.88 -12.91
N MET A 62 -6.25 -15.11 -13.44
CA MET A 62 -5.05 -14.35 -13.06
C MET A 62 -5.18 -12.86 -13.40
N GLN A 63 -5.84 -12.51 -14.51
CA GLN A 63 -6.02 -11.12 -14.93
C GLN A 63 -6.98 -10.35 -14.01
N GLN A 64 -8.09 -10.96 -13.59
CA GLN A 64 -9.02 -10.35 -12.63
C GLN A 64 -8.39 -10.10 -11.25
N VAL A 65 -7.50 -11.00 -10.80
CA VAL A 65 -6.77 -10.81 -9.54
C VAL A 65 -5.76 -9.68 -9.67
N SER A 66 -5.05 -9.61 -10.81
CA SER A 66 -4.14 -8.50 -11.12
C SER A 66 -4.85 -7.15 -11.10
N ASP A 67 -6.03 -7.03 -11.70
CA ASP A 67 -6.78 -5.77 -11.73
C ASP A 67 -7.21 -5.31 -10.33
N ARG A 68 -7.62 -6.25 -9.46
CA ARG A 68 -7.97 -5.95 -8.06
C ARG A 68 -6.75 -5.54 -7.24
N LEU A 69 -5.60 -6.19 -7.45
CA LEU A 69 -4.34 -5.82 -6.81
C LEU A 69 -3.87 -4.43 -7.27
N LEU A 70 -4.02 -4.09 -8.56
CA LEU A 70 -3.73 -2.75 -9.07
C LEU A 70 -4.62 -1.68 -8.44
N LEU A 71 -5.91 -1.98 -8.25
CA LEU A 71 -6.84 -1.08 -7.57
C LEU A 71 -6.46 -0.90 -6.09
N LEU A 72 -6.08 -1.98 -5.40
CA LEU A 72 -5.61 -1.92 -4.02
C LEU A 72 -4.31 -1.12 -3.90
N CYS A 73 -3.38 -1.28 -4.83
CA CYS A 73 -2.18 -0.46 -4.94
C CYS A 73 -2.47 1.03 -5.11
N ALA A 74 -3.41 1.38 -5.99
CA ALA A 74 -3.82 2.76 -6.19
C ALA A 74 -4.39 3.35 -4.90
N LEU A 75 -5.19 2.58 -4.15
CA LEU A 75 -5.70 2.98 -2.83
C LEU A 75 -4.59 3.17 -1.81
N VAL A 76 -3.60 2.27 -1.76
CA VAL A 76 -2.43 2.39 -0.87
C VAL A 76 -1.65 3.67 -1.18
N LEU A 77 -1.38 3.97 -2.45
CA LEU A 77 -0.68 5.19 -2.87
C LEU A 77 -1.47 6.45 -2.53
N ALA A 78 -2.79 6.46 -2.80
CA ALA A 78 -3.64 7.59 -2.48
C ALA A 78 -3.69 7.84 -0.95
N ALA A 79 -3.85 6.77 -0.16
CA ALA A 79 -3.84 6.87 1.29
C ALA A 79 -2.47 7.32 1.84
N GLY A 80 -1.37 6.83 1.27
CA GLY A 80 -0.02 7.23 1.66
C GLY A 80 0.26 8.71 1.35
N LEU A 81 -0.15 9.20 0.19
CA LEU A 81 -0.03 10.62 -0.18
C LEU A 81 -0.89 11.52 0.71
N LEU A 82 -2.14 11.13 0.97
CA LEU A 82 -3.03 11.83 1.89
C LEU A 82 -2.44 11.86 3.31
N CYS A 83 -1.90 10.74 3.78
CA CYS A 83 -1.27 10.64 5.10
C CYS A 83 0.00 11.52 5.18
N ALA A 84 0.84 11.52 4.15
CA ALA A 84 2.02 12.39 4.07
C ALA A 84 1.66 13.89 4.01
N TRP A 85 0.51 14.23 3.42
CA TRP A 85 0.02 15.61 3.36
C TRP A 85 -0.54 16.10 4.70
N LEU A 86 -1.20 15.20 5.45
CA LEU A 86 -1.81 15.51 6.76
C LEU A 86 -0.82 15.49 7.93
N LEU A 87 0.26 14.73 7.82
CA LEU A 87 1.29 14.60 8.86
C LEU A 87 2.43 15.61 8.67
N SER A 88 3.12 15.92 9.76
CA SER A 88 4.28 16.81 9.78
C SER A 88 5.45 16.16 10.53
N GLY A 89 6.66 16.72 10.37
CA GLY A 89 7.86 16.25 11.06
C GLY A 89 8.32 14.84 10.65
N VAL A 90 8.82 14.07 11.61
CA VAL A 90 9.41 12.74 11.39
C VAL A 90 8.37 11.73 10.89
N ALA A 91 7.12 11.83 11.33
CA ALA A 91 6.04 10.95 10.88
C ALA A 91 5.79 11.08 9.36
N ARG A 92 5.82 12.31 8.83
CA ARG A 92 5.71 12.55 7.38
C ARG A 92 6.85 11.88 6.60
N TRP A 93 8.09 12.03 7.07
CA TRP A 93 9.26 11.41 6.41
C TRP A 93 9.15 9.89 6.39
N LEU A 94 8.66 9.26 7.45
CA LEU A 94 8.44 7.81 7.51
C LEU A 94 7.34 7.35 6.54
N VAL A 95 6.25 8.11 6.39
CA VAL A 95 5.22 7.81 5.38
C VAL A 95 5.78 7.95 3.97
N VAL A 96 6.52 9.02 3.68
CA VAL A 96 7.14 9.22 2.36
C VAL A 96 8.12 8.08 2.05
N ALA A 97 8.94 7.66 3.02
CA ALA A 97 9.84 6.53 2.87
C ALA A 97 9.07 5.21 2.65
N SER A 98 7.97 4.99 3.38
CA SER A 98 7.09 3.83 3.19
C SER A 98 6.51 3.79 1.76
N VAL A 99 6.01 4.92 1.25
CA VAL A 99 5.50 5.04 -0.13
C VAL A 99 6.61 4.80 -1.15
N ALA A 100 7.80 5.38 -0.95
CA ALA A 100 8.95 5.19 -1.84
C ALA A 100 9.39 3.71 -1.89
N VAL A 101 9.42 3.03 -0.74
CA VAL A 101 9.69 1.60 -0.65
C VAL A 101 8.60 0.81 -1.37
N PHE A 102 7.33 1.14 -1.16
CA PHE A 102 6.23 0.48 -1.88
C PHE A 102 6.34 0.65 -3.40
N CYS A 103 6.74 1.84 -3.88
CA CYS A 103 6.96 2.10 -5.31
C CYS A 103 8.07 1.23 -5.93
N LEU A 104 9.07 0.80 -5.15
CA LEU A 104 10.10 -0.13 -5.65
C LEU A 104 9.50 -1.47 -6.11
N GLU A 105 8.34 -1.88 -5.59
CA GLU A 105 7.64 -3.10 -6.03
C GLU A 105 7.28 -3.06 -7.52
N PHE A 106 6.95 -1.88 -8.05
CA PHE A 106 6.62 -1.64 -9.45
C PHE A 106 7.86 -1.48 -10.32
N LEU A 107 8.95 -0.96 -9.76
CA LEU A 107 10.21 -0.76 -10.48
C LEU A 107 10.95 -2.09 -10.70
N MET A 108 10.84 -3.01 -9.74
CA MET A 108 11.44 -4.34 -9.77
C MET A 108 11.21 -5.14 -11.09
N PRO A 109 9.97 -5.32 -11.59
CA PRO A 109 9.76 -6.03 -12.86
C PRO A 109 10.35 -5.31 -14.08
N VAL A 110 10.43 -3.97 -14.05
CA VAL A 110 11.05 -3.18 -15.13
C VAL A 110 12.56 -3.39 -15.13
N ILE A 111 13.20 -3.33 -13.97
CA ILE A 111 14.65 -3.60 -13.81
C ILE A 111 14.97 -5.04 -14.24
N ALA A 112 14.13 -6.01 -13.87
CA ALA A 112 14.30 -7.41 -14.25
C ALA A 112 14.26 -7.63 -15.77
N ALA A 113 13.45 -6.85 -16.50
CA ALA A 113 13.37 -6.92 -17.95
C ALA A 113 14.62 -6.36 -18.66
N THR A 114 15.36 -5.45 -18.00
CA THR A 114 16.57 -4.83 -18.54
C THR A 114 17.86 -5.62 -18.29
N LEU A 115 17.83 -6.60 -17.37
CA LEU A 115 19.01 -7.40 -17.02
C LEU A 115 19.10 -8.70 -17.87
N PRO A 116 20.27 -9.01 -18.46
CA PRO A 116 20.47 -10.30 -19.13
C PRO A 116 20.35 -11.45 -18.13
N GLY A 117 19.42 -12.39 -18.39
CA GLY A 117 19.09 -13.47 -17.46
C GLY A 117 18.17 -13.07 -16.29
N GLY A 118 17.80 -11.79 -16.17
CA GLY A 118 16.98 -11.25 -15.07
C GLY A 118 15.64 -11.95 -14.90
N LYS A 119 15.03 -12.43 -15.99
CA LYS A 119 13.76 -13.19 -15.98
C LYS A 119 13.81 -14.46 -15.11
N ILE A 120 14.95 -15.16 -15.07
CA ILE A 120 15.10 -16.43 -14.34
C ILE A 120 15.33 -16.15 -12.85
N TYR A 121 16.22 -15.21 -12.54
CA TYR A 121 16.48 -14.79 -11.15
C TYR A 121 15.25 -14.17 -10.50
N PHE A 122 14.49 -13.34 -11.21
CA PHE A 122 13.25 -12.76 -10.70
C PHE A 122 12.10 -13.78 -10.59
N ALA A 123 12.08 -14.83 -11.41
CA ALA A 123 11.09 -15.89 -11.26
C ALA A 123 11.28 -16.68 -9.94
N MET A 124 12.52 -16.83 -9.46
CA MET A 124 12.83 -17.50 -8.20
C MET A 124 12.78 -16.56 -6.98
N LEU A 125 13.43 -15.39 -7.04
CA LEU A 125 13.57 -14.48 -5.89
C LEU A 125 12.53 -13.36 -5.86
N GLY A 126 11.95 -13.00 -7.00
CA GLY A 126 11.01 -11.89 -7.14
C GLY A 126 9.80 -11.95 -6.20
N PRO A 127 9.14 -13.10 -6.00
CA PRO A 127 8.01 -13.20 -5.07
C PRO A 127 8.41 -12.94 -3.61
N GLY A 128 9.59 -13.41 -3.20
CA GLY A 128 10.12 -13.17 -1.85
C GLY A 128 10.53 -11.70 -1.66
N LEU A 129 11.17 -11.11 -2.67
CA LEU A 129 11.55 -9.70 -2.64
C LEU A 129 10.34 -8.77 -2.58
N ARG A 130 9.27 -9.06 -3.33
CA ARG A 130 8.00 -8.31 -3.30
C ARG A 130 7.36 -8.31 -1.92
N MET A 131 7.21 -9.49 -1.31
CA MET A 131 6.72 -9.58 0.07
C MET A 131 7.62 -8.81 1.05
N GLY A 132 8.94 -8.91 0.91
CA GLY A 132 9.89 -8.17 1.74
C GLY A 132 9.71 -6.65 1.62
N VAL A 133 9.55 -6.14 0.40
CA VAL A 133 9.31 -4.71 0.12
C VAL A 133 8.01 -4.23 0.78
N VAL A 134 6.91 -4.97 0.61
CA VAL A 134 5.61 -4.61 1.22
C VAL A 134 5.69 -4.65 2.75
N LEU A 135 6.37 -5.65 3.34
CA LEU A 135 6.56 -5.74 4.80
C LEU A 135 7.42 -4.60 5.36
N VAL A 136 8.46 -4.18 4.64
CA VAL A 136 9.28 -3.02 5.03
C VAL A 136 8.46 -1.73 4.94
N ALA A 137 7.67 -1.55 3.86
CA ALA A 137 6.76 -0.42 3.73
C ALA A 137 5.73 -0.39 4.88
N LEU A 138 5.20 -1.57 5.26
CA LEU A 138 4.29 -1.72 6.39
C LEU A 138 4.98 -1.33 7.72
N ALA A 139 6.17 -1.85 8.01
CA ALA A 139 6.90 -1.52 9.23
C ALA A 139 7.15 -0.01 9.37
N LEU A 140 7.56 0.65 8.27
CA LEU A 140 7.73 2.10 8.23
C LEU A 140 6.41 2.85 8.47
N SER A 141 5.30 2.36 7.90
CA SER A 141 3.98 2.96 8.10
C SER A 141 3.47 2.83 9.55
N VAL A 142 3.73 1.70 10.21
CA VAL A 142 3.39 1.47 11.62
C VAL A 142 4.23 2.38 12.53
N LEU A 143 5.52 2.54 12.23
CA LEU A 143 6.38 3.48 12.95
C LEU A 143 5.91 4.93 12.77
N ALA A 144 5.50 5.30 11.56
CA ALA A 144 4.92 6.62 11.28
C ALA A 144 3.63 6.85 12.09
N ALA A 145 2.75 5.85 12.16
CA ALA A 145 1.52 5.90 12.94
C ALA A 145 1.80 6.07 14.44
N ARG A 146 2.74 5.31 15.01
CA ARG A 146 3.16 5.48 16.41
C ARG A 146 3.71 6.88 16.67
N LYS A 147 4.48 7.44 15.74
CA LYS A 147 5.03 8.81 15.85
C LYS A 147 4.01 9.92 15.63
N ALA A 148 2.90 9.65 14.96
CA ALA A 148 1.83 10.61 14.74
C ALA A 148 0.87 10.72 15.94
N ILE A 149 0.79 9.66 16.76
CA ILE A 149 -0.11 9.55 17.92
C ILE A 149 0.62 9.89 19.24
N SER A 150 1.94 9.69 19.30
CA SER A 150 2.78 10.01 20.47
C SER A 150 3.23 11.46 20.49
#